data_AF-A0A2G3DSJ3-F1
#
_entry.id   AF-A0A2G3DSJ3-F1
#
_cell.length_a   1.000
_cell.length_b   1.000
_cell.length_c   1.000
_cell.angle_alpha   90.00
_cell.angle_beta   90.00
_cell.angle_gamma   90.00
#
_symmetry.space_group_name_H-M   'P 1'
#
loop_
_entity.id
_entity.type
_entity.pdbx_description
1 polymer ?
#
loop_
_entity_poly.entity_id
_entity_poly.type
_entity_poly.pdbx_seq_one_letter_code
_entity_poly.pdbx_strand_id
1 'polypeptide(L)'
;MKEKEAINKAIEISNIKDKYIILSWEKADMLNGMSVPFIGALPEGGRIIYIYDSYEKAKAFFKTYGDKNIEENYPIGKIEEGVAGISFFDILKIAKNMGATGLDFNITEDDAFGADISWFLDVNNQKDSSIAILMTKNEFDKIGDKNDIVIRFNPMKIYNFYDPYNIDDEKKQKLLRLVFDAGETIGDYKNTYSNLDMIECLMLLDYVTTKFIPSAAQQNKVQDVEYFKSVELILQEVVWKKIKSEEHLYTAIEADGKIMIKNNCMYVFITSMYEKMGHYRYKRIENHGDIIKIAEDRHADKIIVTDGPRYLGIIPTDNLKKFIF
;
A
#
# COMPACT_ATOMS: atom_id res chain seq x y z
N MET A 1 -40.43 -4.62 -5.68
CA MET A 1 -40.48 -4.77 -4.21
C MET A 1 -41.60 -3.89 -3.68
N LYS A 2 -42.46 -4.41 -2.80
CA LYS A 2 -43.49 -3.58 -2.14
C LYS A 2 -42.85 -2.69 -1.08
N GLU A 3 -43.40 -1.50 -0.84
CA GLU A 3 -42.83 -0.52 0.11
C GLU A 3 -42.51 -1.12 1.49
N LYS A 4 -43.43 -1.94 2.03
CA LYS A 4 -43.24 -2.65 3.30
C LYS A 4 -42.05 -3.62 3.28
N GLU A 5 -41.82 -4.30 2.16
CA GLU A 5 -40.67 -5.21 1.99
C GLU A 5 -39.35 -4.41 1.95
N ALA A 6 -39.35 -3.25 1.29
CA ALA A 6 -38.18 -2.38 1.23
C ALA A 6 -37.84 -1.79 2.61
N ILE A 7 -38.84 -1.34 3.36
CA ILE A 7 -38.67 -0.85 4.74
C ILE A 7 -38.08 -1.96 5.63
N ASN A 8 -38.65 -3.17 5.58
CA ASN A 8 -38.15 -4.30 6.35
C ASN A 8 -36.70 -4.63 6.00
N LYS A 9 -36.35 -4.61 4.70
CA LYS A 9 -34.98 -4.88 4.25
C LYS A 9 -34.01 -3.79 4.71
N ALA A 10 -34.40 -2.52 4.69
CA ALA A 10 -33.56 -1.43 5.18
C ALA A 10 -33.27 -1.54 6.69
N ILE A 11 -34.27 -1.97 7.47
CA ILE A 11 -34.10 -2.25 8.92
C ILE A 11 -33.26 -3.51 9.13
N GLU A 12 -33.42 -4.54 8.31
CA GLU A 12 -32.58 -5.74 8.37
C GLU A 12 -31.11 -5.40 8.14
N ILE A 13 -30.82 -4.65 7.07
CA ILE A 13 -29.46 -4.22 6.71
C ILE A 13 -28.81 -3.40 7.83
N SER A 14 -29.54 -2.48 8.45
CA SER A 14 -28.98 -1.66 9.54
C SER A 14 -28.61 -2.48 10.77
N ASN A 15 -29.32 -3.58 11.03
CA ASN A 15 -29.08 -4.48 12.16
C ASN A 15 -28.02 -5.57 11.90
N ILE A 16 -27.44 -5.64 10.70
CA ILE A 16 -26.34 -6.57 10.41
C ILE A 16 -25.15 -6.22 11.29
N LYS A 17 -24.63 -7.22 12.01
CA LYS A 17 -23.52 -7.02 12.95
C LYS A 17 -22.21 -6.66 12.22
N ASP A 18 -21.85 -7.47 11.23
CA ASP A 18 -20.60 -7.30 10.50
C ASP A 18 -20.92 -6.70 9.13
N LYS A 19 -20.59 -5.43 8.95
CA LYS A 19 -20.73 -4.74 7.66
C LYS A 19 -19.36 -4.37 7.12
N TYR A 20 -19.22 -4.43 5.80
CA TYR A 20 -18.01 -4.10 5.08
C TYR A 20 -18.29 -3.01 4.05
N ILE A 21 -17.29 -2.20 3.76
CA ILE A 21 -17.39 -1.04 2.87
C ILE A 21 -16.19 -0.98 1.94
N ILE A 22 -16.43 -0.54 0.71
CA ILE A 22 -15.39 -0.27 -0.28
C ILE A 22 -14.66 1.02 0.11
N LEU A 23 -13.35 0.97 0.23
CA LEU A 23 -12.48 2.10 0.51
C LEU A 23 -11.81 2.60 -0.78
N SER A 24 -11.36 3.85 -0.75
CA SER A 24 -10.72 4.52 -1.86
C SER A 24 -9.27 4.08 -2.01
N TRP A 25 -8.97 3.36 -3.09
CA TRP A 25 -7.60 2.95 -3.39
C TRP A 25 -6.65 4.14 -3.59
N GLU A 26 -7.09 5.14 -4.34
CA GLU A 26 -6.29 6.34 -4.65
C GLU A 26 -5.91 7.16 -3.40
N LYS A 27 -6.64 6.98 -2.30
CA LYS A 27 -6.42 7.67 -1.03
C LYS A 27 -5.91 6.73 0.06
N ALA A 28 -5.56 5.49 -0.30
CA ALA A 28 -5.05 4.52 0.66
C ALA A 28 -3.62 4.89 1.09
N ASP A 29 -3.42 4.95 2.41
CA ASP A 29 -2.11 4.88 3.03
C ASP A 29 -1.74 3.41 3.21
N MET A 30 -1.10 2.87 2.17
CA MET A 30 -0.64 1.49 2.12
C MET A 30 0.57 1.21 3.03
N LEU A 31 1.14 2.21 3.70
CA LEU A 31 2.14 1.99 4.74
C LEU A 31 1.48 1.62 6.06
N ASN A 32 0.37 2.28 6.39
CA ASN A 32 -0.34 2.09 7.66
C ASN A 32 -1.61 1.23 7.52
N GLY A 33 -1.94 0.78 6.31
CA GLY A 33 -3.15 0.02 6.03
C GLY A 33 -4.42 0.82 6.28
N MET A 34 -4.39 2.13 5.99
CA MET A 34 -5.51 3.04 6.22
C MET A 34 -6.07 3.54 4.91
N SER A 35 -7.37 3.79 4.83
CA SER A 35 -8.00 4.48 3.72
C SER A 35 -9.28 5.17 4.18
N VAL A 36 -10.08 5.69 3.26
CA VAL A 36 -11.38 6.31 3.50
C VAL A 36 -12.44 5.66 2.62
N PRO A 37 -13.72 5.62 3.02
CA PRO A 37 -14.82 5.17 2.16
C PRO A 37 -14.77 5.75 0.75
N PHE A 38 -14.99 4.89 -0.23
CA PHE A 38 -15.10 5.25 -1.63
C PHE A 38 -16.53 5.69 -1.96
N ILE A 39 -16.66 6.80 -2.70
CA ILE A 39 -17.92 7.24 -3.30
C ILE A 39 -17.81 7.02 -4.81
N GLY A 40 -18.53 6.04 -5.33
CA GLY A 40 -18.61 5.76 -6.76
C GLY A 40 -19.43 6.82 -7.50
N ALA A 41 -19.10 7.04 -8.77
CA ALA A 41 -19.87 7.89 -9.68
C ALA A 41 -20.71 7.01 -10.63
N LEU A 42 -21.99 7.33 -10.75
CA LEU A 42 -22.91 6.72 -11.71
C LEU A 42 -22.94 7.52 -13.02
N PRO A 43 -23.29 6.90 -14.17
CA PRO A 43 -23.28 7.55 -15.48
C PRO A 43 -24.10 8.86 -15.59
N GLU A 44 -25.11 9.04 -14.73
CA GLU A 44 -25.98 10.23 -14.70
C GLU A 44 -25.57 11.25 -13.60
N GLY A 45 -24.35 11.15 -13.06
CA GLY A 45 -23.86 12.05 -12.01
C GLY A 45 -24.32 11.70 -10.59
N GLY A 46 -25.12 10.64 -10.44
CA GLY A 46 -25.43 10.06 -9.13
C GLY A 46 -24.17 9.56 -8.43
N ARG A 47 -24.18 9.56 -7.10
CA ARG A 47 -23.02 9.18 -6.28
C ARG A 47 -23.42 8.17 -5.23
N ILE A 48 -22.67 7.08 -5.11
CA ILE A 48 -23.11 5.90 -4.35
C ILE A 48 -22.03 5.36 -3.42
N ILE A 49 -22.44 4.80 -2.28
CA ILE A 49 -21.59 3.99 -1.40
C ILE A 49 -21.98 2.52 -1.52
N TYR A 50 -20.97 1.66 -1.50
CA TYR A 50 -21.13 0.21 -1.58
C TYR A 50 -20.91 -0.44 -0.21
N ILE A 51 -21.91 -1.17 0.28
CA ILE A 51 -21.93 -1.83 1.59
C ILE A 51 -22.18 -3.33 1.40
N TYR A 52 -21.57 -4.16 2.24
CA TYR A 52 -21.70 -5.62 2.17
C TYR A 52 -21.89 -6.23 3.56
N ASP A 53 -22.55 -7.38 3.62
CA ASP A 53 -22.68 -8.18 4.85
C ASP A 53 -21.46 -9.08 5.14
N SER A 54 -20.55 -9.20 4.18
CA SER A 54 -19.41 -10.10 4.27
C SER A 54 -18.23 -9.61 3.45
N TYR A 55 -17.04 -9.92 3.95
CA TYR A 55 -15.78 -9.58 3.29
C TYR A 55 -15.66 -10.23 1.91
N GLU A 56 -16.11 -11.48 1.76
CA GLU A 56 -15.99 -12.21 0.49
C GLU A 56 -16.86 -11.60 -0.63
N LYS A 57 -18.07 -11.11 -0.33
CA LYS A 57 -18.89 -10.38 -1.31
C LYS A 57 -18.23 -9.06 -1.73
N ALA A 58 -17.73 -8.28 -0.76
CA ALA A 58 -17.00 -7.05 -1.05
C ALA A 58 -15.74 -7.30 -1.91
N LYS A 59 -15.03 -8.39 -1.64
CA LYS A 59 -13.86 -8.84 -2.40
C LYS A 59 -14.23 -9.31 -3.81
N ALA A 60 -15.34 -10.03 -3.97
CA ALA A 60 -15.84 -10.47 -5.28
C ALA A 60 -16.18 -9.26 -6.18
N PHE A 61 -16.80 -8.23 -5.61
CA PHE A 61 -17.01 -6.96 -6.30
C PHE A 61 -15.69 -6.35 -6.78
N PHE A 62 -14.69 -6.23 -5.90
CA PHE A 62 -13.37 -5.69 -6.27
C PHE A 62 -12.68 -6.52 -7.36
N LYS A 63 -12.75 -7.85 -7.31
CA LYS A 63 -12.16 -8.70 -8.36
C LYS A 63 -12.80 -8.50 -9.73
N THR A 64 -14.08 -8.13 -9.76
CA THR A 64 -14.85 -7.99 -11.00
C THR A 64 -14.75 -6.58 -11.57
N TYR A 65 -14.89 -5.56 -10.73
CA TYR A 65 -15.01 -4.15 -11.13
C TYR A 65 -13.86 -3.26 -10.66
N GLY A 66 -13.07 -3.76 -9.71
CA GLY A 66 -11.91 -3.06 -9.18
C GLY A 66 -10.67 -3.26 -10.03
N ASP A 67 -9.57 -2.75 -9.50
CA ASP A 67 -8.27 -2.86 -10.16
C ASP A 67 -7.69 -4.26 -10.01
N LYS A 68 -7.33 -4.88 -11.14
CA LYS A 68 -6.76 -6.23 -11.18
C LYS A 68 -5.32 -6.30 -10.63
N ASN A 69 -4.69 -5.15 -10.43
CA ASN A 69 -3.31 -5.04 -9.96
C ASN A 69 -3.17 -5.03 -8.43
N ILE A 70 -4.28 -5.18 -7.68
CA ILE A 70 -4.25 -5.19 -6.21
C ILE A 70 -4.07 -6.64 -5.73
N GLU A 71 -2.85 -6.96 -5.32
CA GLU A 71 -2.54 -8.25 -4.70
C GLU A 71 -2.82 -8.19 -3.19
N GLU A 72 -3.70 -9.07 -2.74
CA GLU A 72 -3.97 -9.46 -1.34
C GLU A 72 -4.52 -8.38 -0.36
N ASN A 73 -4.24 -7.10 -0.57
CA ASN A 73 -4.73 -5.97 0.24
C ASN A 73 -5.87 -5.21 -0.45
N TYR A 74 -7.03 -5.86 -0.58
CA TYR A 74 -8.22 -5.22 -1.14
C TYR A 74 -8.64 -4.03 -0.26
N PRO A 75 -8.89 -2.82 -0.80
CA PRO A 75 -9.26 -1.65 -0.01
C PRO A 75 -10.71 -1.78 0.46
N ILE A 76 -10.92 -2.64 1.45
CA ILE A 76 -12.20 -2.97 2.07
C ILE A 76 -12.05 -2.68 3.55
N GLY A 77 -12.94 -1.86 4.09
CA GLY A 77 -13.01 -1.57 5.52
C GLY A 77 -14.06 -2.45 6.18
N LYS A 78 -13.85 -2.78 7.45
CA LYS A 78 -14.91 -3.28 8.33
C LYS A 78 -15.50 -2.09 9.09
N ILE A 79 -16.83 -1.97 9.08
CA ILE A 79 -17.53 -0.94 9.83
C ILE A 79 -17.55 -1.36 11.31
N GLU A 80 -17.06 -0.47 12.18
CA GLU A 80 -16.98 -0.71 13.62
C GLU A 80 -18.07 0.09 14.34
N GLU A 81 -19.10 -0.62 14.81
CA GLU A 81 -20.16 0.01 15.60
C GLU A 81 -19.62 0.51 16.95
N GLY A 82 -20.10 1.68 17.39
CA GLY A 82 -19.66 2.32 18.64
C GLY A 82 -18.39 3.17 18.54
N VAL A 83 -17.73 3.18 17.39
CA VAL A 83 -16.61 4.10 17.13
C VAL A 83 -17.13 5.32 16.36
N ALA A 84 -17.00 6.50 16.97
CA ALA A 84 -17.53 7.73 16.44
C ALA A 84 -16.99 8.04 15.04
N GLY A 85 -17.89 8.28 14.08
CA GLY A 85 -17.51 8.68 12.75
C GLY A 85 -17.02 7.55 11.84
N ILE A 86 -17.06 6.30 12.31
CA ILE A 86 -16.89 5.09 11.48
C ILE A 86 -18.04 4.08 11.67
N SER A 87 -19.06 4.43 12.48
CA SER A 87 -20.30 3.67 12.57
C SER A 87 -21.06 3.71 11.23
N PHE A 88 -21.94 2.75 11.01
CA PHE A 88 -22.66 2.63 9.73
C PHE A 88 -23.42 3.91 9.37
N PHE A 89 -24.16 4.46 10.32
CA PHE A 89 -24.96 5.66 10.09
C PHE A 89 -24.12 6.93 9.99
N ASP A 90 -22.98 7.03 10.69
CA ASP A 90 -22.09 8.19 10.54
C ASP A 90 -21.51 8.23 9.13
N ILE A 91 -21.07 7.08 8.60
CA ILE A 91 -20.56 6.97 7.23
C ILE A 91 -21.63 7.42 6.23
N LEU A 92 -22.87 6.94 6.35
CA LEU A 92 -23.96 7.35 5.44
C LEU A 92 -24.25 8.85 5.51
N LYS A 93 -24.24 9.44 6.72
CA LYS A 93 -24.47 10.89 6.90
C LYS A 93 -23.33 11.71 6.29
N ILE A 94 -22.07 11.32 6.53
CA ILE A 94 -20.91 11.97 5.92
C ILE A 94 -21.00 11.87 4.40
N ALA A 95 -21.30 10.70 3.86
CA ALA A 95 -21.44 10.46 2.43
C ALA A 95 -22.50 11.37 1.80
N LYS A 96 -23.68 11.45 2.41
CA LYS A 96 -24.76 12.34 1.97
C LYS A 96 -24.31 13.80 1.93
N ASN A 97 -23.60 14.26 2.96
CA ASN A 97 -23.08 15.63 3.01
C ASN A 97 -21.95 15.88 2.01
N MET A 98 -21.22 14.83 1.62
CA MET A 98 -20.26 14.87 0.52
C MET A 98 -20.91 14.75 -0.87
N GLY A 99 -22.25 14.65 -0.94
CA GLY A 99 -23.04 14.60 -2.17
C GLY A 99 -23.39 13.20 -2.68
N ALA A 100 -23.20 12.14 -1.88
CA ALA A 100 -23.73 10.81 -2.21
C ALA A 100 -25.27 10.80 -2.09
N THR A 101 -25.92 10.23 -3.09
CA THR A 101 -27.38 10.12 -3.18
C THR A 101 -27.86 8.72 -2.84
N GLY A 102 -27.08 7.69 -3.16
CA GLY A 102 -27.49 6.29 -2.98
C GLY A 102 -26.57 5.50 -2.06
N LEU A 103 -27.11 4.42 -1.50
CA LEU A 103 -26.34 3.25 -1.07
C LEU A 103 -26.72 2.04 -1.92
N ASP A 104 -25.73 1.21 -2.21
CA ASP A 104 -25.89 -0.11 -2.79
C ASP A 104 -25.38 -1.14 -1.80
N PHE A 105 -26.28 -2.03 -1.38
CA PHE A 105 -25.97 -3.14 -0.49
C PHE A 105 -25.85 -4.44 -1.29
N ASN A 106 -24.76 -5.19 -1.09
CA ASN A 106 -24.47 -6.46 -1.77
C ASN A 106 -24.69 -6.38 -3.30
N ILE A 107 -24.29 -5.27 -3.92
CA ILE A 107 -24.43 -5.14 -5.38
C ILE A 107 -23.76 -6.34 -6.05
N THR A 108 -24.37 -6.83 -7.14
CA THR A 108 -23.95 -8.01 -7.92
C THR A 108 -24.34 -9.36 -7.33
N GLU A 109 -24.95 -9.38 -6.15
CA GLU A 109 -25.51 -10.58 -5.51
C GLU A 109 -27.04 -10.66 -5.69
N ASP A 110 -27.61 -11.84 -5.48
CA ASP A 110 -29.08 -12.06 -5.56
C ASP A 110 -29.86 -11.28 -4.49
N ASP A 111 -29.20 -10.95 -3.37
CA ASP A 111 -29.77 -10.19 -2.26
C ASP A 111 -29.45 -8.69 -2.33
N ALA A 112 -29.05 -8.19 -3.50
CA ALA A 112 -28.74 -6.79 -3.72
C ALA A 112 -29.91 -5.85 -3.37
N PHE A 113 -29.59 -4.73 -2.75
CA PHE A 113 -30.56 -3.71 -2.37
C PHE A 113 -29.98 -2.30 -2.55
N GLY A 114 -30.56 -1.52 -3.45
CA GLY A 114 -30.23 -0.11 -3.65
C GLY A 114 -31.27 0.81 -3.02
N ALA A 115 -30.83 1.89 -2.39
CA ALA A 115 -31.72 2.87 -1.79
C ALA A 115 -31.14 4.30 -1.79
N ASP A 116 -32.01 5.30 -1.82
CA ASP A 116 -31.63 6.68 -1.51
C ASP A 116 -31.18 6.78 -0.05
N ILE A 117 -30.04 7.43 0.20
CA ILE A 117 -29.47 7.54 1.55
C ILE A 117 -30.43 8.30 2.48
N SER A 118 -31.09 9.34 2.00
CA SER A 118 -32.01 10.12 2.84
C SER A 118 -33.20 9.29 3.28
N TRP A 119 -33.80 8.54 2.36
CA TRP A 119 -34.88 7.60 2.68
C TRP A 119 -34.40 6.51 3.66
N PHE A 120 -33.23 5.93 3.43
CA PHE A 120 -32.68 4.88 4.30
C PHE A 120 -32.43 5.37 5.73
N LEU A 121 -31.89 6.58 5.88
CA LEU A 121 -31.70 7.25 7.17
C LEU A 121 -33.03 7.55 7.86
N ASP A 122 -34.06 7.94 7.10
CA ASP A 122 -35.40 8.25 7.63
C ASP A 122 -36.08 7.01 8.20
N VAL A 123 -36.11 5.92 7.42
CA VAL A 123 -36.67 4.62 7.85
C VAL A 123 -36.01 4.08 9.12
N ASN A 124 -34.73 4.38 9.33
CA ASN A 124 -33.96 3.96 10.49
C ASN A 124 -33.94 4.99 11.64
N ASN A 125 -34.72 6.08 11.56
CA ASN A 125 -34.76 7.16 12.56
C ASN A 125 -33.40 7.83 12.83
N GLN A 126 -32.59 8.03 11.78
CA GLN A 126 -31.24 8.58 11.86
C GLN A 126 -31.08 9.95 11.19
N LYS A 127 -32.17 10.52 10.65
CA LYS A 127 -32.15 11.73 9.82
C LYS A 127 -31.60 12.98 10.51
N ASP A 128 -31.98 13.20 11.78
CA ASP A 128 -31.70 14.44 12.52
C ASP A 128 -30.51 14.35 13.50
N SER A 129 -29.68 13.33 13.35
CA SER A 129 -28.52 13.14 14.22
C SER A 129 -27.28 13.87 13.69
N SER A 130 -26.42 14.32 14.61
CA SER A 130 -25.19 15.03 14.27
C SER A 130 -24.19 14.13 13.53
N ILE A 131 -23.31 14.78 12.77
CA ILE A 131 -22.19 14.12 12.08
C ILE A 131 -20.96 14.18 12.99
N ALA A 132 -20.25 13.07 13.12
CA ALA A 132 -18.97 13.01 13.81
C ALA A 132 -17.81 13.03 12.80
N ILE A 133 -16.98 14.08 12.85
CA ILE A 133 -15.75 14.21 12.04
C ILE A 133 -14.57 14.38 12.99
N LEU A 134 -13.52 13.59 12.80
CA LEU A 134 -12.27 13.73 13.53
C LEU A 134 -11.49 14.93 13.01
N MET A 135 -11.15 15.82 13.93
CA MET A 135 -10.40 17.03 13.66
C MET A 135 -9.00 16.91 14.23
N THR A 136 -8.03 17.43 13.49
CA THR A 136 -6.70 17.70 14.03
C THR A 136 -6.78 18.81 15.08
N LYS A 137 -5.78 18.87 15.97
CA LYS A 137 -5.69 19.94 16.97
C LYS A 137 -5.76 21.34 16.33
N ASN A 138 -5.04 21.53 15.23
CA ASN A 138 -5.01 22.80 14.49
C ASN A 138 -6.37 23.18 13.89
N GLU A 139 -7.19 22.21 13.47
CA GLU A 139 -8.55 22.46 12.99
C GLU A 139 -9.47 22.82 14.15
N PHE A 140 -9.37 22.08 15.25
CA PHE A 140 -10.15 22.35 16.45
C PHE A 140 -9.90 23.75 17.01
N ASP A 141 -8.62 24.15 17.10
CA ASP A 141 -8.21 25.46 17.61
C ASP A 141 -8.70 26.63 16.74
N LYS A 142 -9.14 26.36 15.49
CA LYS A 142 -9.67 27.35 14.54
C LYS A 142 -11.20 27.38 14.48
N ILE A 143 -11.89 26.55 15.26
CA ILE A 143 -13.36 26.53 15.31
C ILE A 143 -13.84 27.81 16.00
N GLY A 144 -14.30 28.76 15.20
CA GLY A 144 -14.74 30.09 15.65
C GLY A 144 -14.37 31.18 14.65
N ASP A 145 -13.28 31.00 13.92
CA ASP A 145 -12.77 31.95 12.92
C ASP A 145 -13.37 31.69 11.54
N LYS A 146 -14.71 31.62 11.40
CA LYS A 146 -15.45 31.50 10.12
C LYS A 146 -14.82 30.58 9.05
N ASN A 147 -14.07 29.54 9.45
CA ASN A 147 -13.49 28.59 8.53
C ASN A 147 -14.50 27.47 8.35
N ASP A 148 -14.93 27.25 7.10
CA ASP A 148 -15.79 26.14 6.75
C ASP A 148 -15.06 24.83 7.11
N ILE A 149 -15.66 24.05 7.99
CA ILE A 149 -15.16 22.71 8.32
C ILE A 149 -15.34 21.85 7.07
N VAL A 150 -14.22 21.36 6.52
CA VAL A 150 -14.25 20.49 5.34
C VAL A 150 -14.82 19.13 5.73
N ILE A 151 -16.00 18.81 5.17
CA ILE A 151 -16.65 17.52 5.36
C ILE A 151 -15.84 16.44 4.66
N ARG A 152 -15.47 15.41 5.43
CA ARG A 152 -14.66 14.28 4.97
C ARG A 152 -14.99 13.04 5.81
N PHE A 153 -14.65 11.87 5.27
CA PHE A 153 -14.63 10.66 6.07
C PHE A 153 -13.47 10.64 7.05
N ASN A 154 -13.68 9.93 8.15
CA ASN A 154 -12.59 9.53 9.03
C ASN A 154 -11.83 8.35 8.40
N PRO A 155 -10.50 8.29 8.57
CA PRO A 155 -9.71 7.15 8.14
C PRO A 155 -10.18 5.85 8.80
N MET A 156 -10.23 4.79 8.01
CA MET A 156 -10.58 3.42 8.42
C MET A 156 -9.44 2.48 8.08
N LYS A 157 -9.25 1.44 8.91
CA LYS A 157 -8.31 0.36 8.60
C LYS A 157 -8.84 -0.48 7.44
N ILE A 158 -7.93 -0.85 6.55
CA ILE A 158 -8.16 -1.91 5.58
C ILE A 158 -8.23 -3.24 6.36
N TYR A 159 -9.32 -3.96 6.16
CA TYR A 159 -9.58 -5.22 6.84
C TYR A 159 -8.60 -6.29 6.34
N ASN A 160 -8.02 -7.05 7.28
CA ASN A 160 -6.95 -8.04 7.00
C ASN A 160 -5.73 -7.45 6.29
N PHE A 161 -5.44 -6.16 6.48
CA PHE A 161 -4.26 -5.56 5.92
C PHE A 161 -2.99 -6.27 6.38
N TYR A 162 -2.15 -6.64 5.42
CA TYR A 162 -0.83 -7.20 5.64
C TYR A 162 0.19 -6.38 4.87
N ASP A 163 1.26 -5.97 5.53
CA ASP A 163 2.35 -5.26 4.89
C ASP A 163 3.48 -6.24 4.51
N PRO A 164 3.59 -6.65 3.24
CA PRO A 164 4.59 -7.63 2.81
C PRO A 164 6.02 -7.11 2.85
N TYR A 165 6.23 -5.78 3.01
CA TYR A 165 7.55 -5.18 2.99
C TYR A 165 8.02 -4.72 4.38
N ASN A 166 7.22 -4.95 5.43
CA ASN A 166 7.61 -4.62 6.79
C ASN A 166 8.44 -5.76 7.41
N ILE A 167 9.61 -5.41 7.97
CA ILE A 167 10.42 -6.31 8.78
C ILE A 167 10.38 -5.78 10.21
N ASP A 168 9.80 -6.55 11.12
CA ASP A 168 9.76 -6.19 12.55
C ASP A 168 11.17 -6.21 13.18
N ASP A 169 11.30 -5.56 14.34
CA ASP A 169 12.60 -5.41 15.02
C ASP A 169 13.20 -6.75 15.45
N GLU A 170 12.39 -7.74 15.85
CA GLU A 170 12.90 -9.05 16.29
C GLU A 170 13.50 -9.81 15.09
N LYS A 171 12.76 -9.85 13.98
CA LYS A 171 13.18 -10.44 12.71
C LYS A 171 14.43 -9.74 12.17
N LYS A 172 14.44 -8.41 12.21
CA LYS A 172 15.60 -7.59 11.84
C LYS A 172 16.86 -7.96 12.63
N GLN A 173 16.77 -8.09 13.96
CA GLN A 173 17.91 -8.49 14.77
C GLN A 173 18.41 -9.90 14.43
N LYS A 174 17.50 -10.84 14.15
CA LYS A 174 17.88 -12.20 13.69
C LYS A 174 18.60 -12.16 12.35
N LEU A 175 18.08 -11.41 11.39
CA LEU A 175 18.67 -11.26 10.06
C LEU A 175 20.08 -10.65 10.15
N LEU A 176 20.27 -9.59 10.93
CA LEU A 176 21.58 -8.94 11.07
C LEU A 176 22.65 -9.88 11.65
N ARG A 177 22.28 -10.89 12.45
CA ARG A 177 23.22 -11.92 12.92
C ARG A 177 23.68 -12.85 11.79
N LEU A 178 22.85 -13.10 10.78
CA LEU A 178 23.23 -13.91 9.61
C LEU A 178 24.35 -13.25 8.79
N VAL A 179 24.63 -11.97 8.98
CA VAL A 179 25.82 -11.36 8.35
C VAL A 179 27.09 -11.99 8.91
N PHE A 180 27.09 -12.43 10.16
CA PHE A 180 28.25 -13.00 10.86
C PHE A 180 28.19 -14.54 10.94
N ASP A 181 26.97 -15.08 11.04
CA ASP A 181 26.72 -16.47 11.43
C ASP A 181 26.16 -17.34 10.29
N ALA A 182 26.18 -16.87 9.02
CA ALA A 182 25.61 -17.63 7.89
C ALA A 182 26.45 -18.85 7.44
N GLY A 183 27.64 -19.05 8.01
CA GLY A 183 28.50 -20.21 7.78
C GLY A 183 29.99 -19.87 7.74
N GLU A 184 30.80 -20.78 7.19
CA GLU A 184 32.26 -20.60 7.07
C GLU A 184 32.71 -20.38 5.63
N THR A 185 31.89 -20.77 4.64
CA THR A 185 32.23 -20.69 3.22
C THR A 185 31.31 -19.76 2.44
N ILE A 186 31.78 -19.24 1.31
CA ILE A 186 30.94 -18.47 0.36
C ILE A 186 29.67 -19.24 -0.03
N GLY A 187 29.76 -20.57 -0.16
CA GLY A 187 28.62 -21.42 -0.48
C GLY A 187 27.54 -21.41 0.59
N ASP A 188 27.92 -21.43 1.86
CA ASP A 188 26.99 -21.40 3.00
C ASP A 188 26.23 -20.08 3.04
N TYR A 189 26.93 -18.96 2.89
CA TYR A 189 26.33 -17.63 2.82
C TYR A 189 25.34 -17.52 1.67
N LYS A 190 25.73 -17.98 0.48
CA LYS A 190 24.87 -17.96 -0.70
C LYS A 190 23.62 -18.80 -0.52
N ASN A 191 23.74 -19.99 0.06
CA ASN A 191 22.60 -20.86 0.35
C ASN A 191 21.67 -20.21 1.38
N THR A 192 22.23 -19.72 2.49
CA THR A 192 21.48 -19.01 3.54
C THR A 192 20.69 -17.84 2.98
N TYR A 193 21.34 -16.92 2.26
CA TYR A 193 20.66 -15.75 1.72
C TYR A 193 19.68 -16.08 0.59
N SER A 194 19.91 -17.15 -0.19
CA SER A 194 18.95 -17.55 -1.22
C SER A 194 17.60 -17.98 -0.66
N ASN A 195 17.57 -18.52 0.58
CA ASN A 195 16.37 -18.94 1.28
C ASN A 195 15.61 -17.79 1.98
N LEU A 196 16.20 -16.60 2.04
CA LEU A 196 15.53 -15.39 2.53
C LEU A 196 14.59 -14.83 1.46
N ASP A 197 13.57 -14.08 1.86
CA ASP A 197 12.74 -13.32 0.93
C ASP A 197 13.53 -12.11 0.34
N MET A 198 13.00 -11.49 -0.72
CA MET A 198 13.70 -10.38 -1.39
C MET A 198 13.91 -9.18 -0.46
N ILE A 199 12.95 -8.90 0.43
CA ILE A 199 12.96 -7.72 1.31
C ILE A 199 14.00 -7.90 2.41
N GLU A 200 14.10 -9.11 2.96
CA GLU A 200 15.16 -9.50 3.89
C GLU A 200 16.55 -9.33 3.27
N CYS A 201 16.75 -9.82 2.03
CA CYS A 201 18.02 -9.67 1.33
C CYS A 201 18.36 -8.19 1.06
N LEU A 202 17.36 -7.39 0.62
CA LEU A 202 17.54 -5.95 0.38
C LEU A 202 17.91 -5.20 1.66
N MET A 203 17.26 -5.52 2.78
CA MET A 203 17.56 -4.95 4.09
C MET A 203 18.99 -5.30 4.53
N LEU A 204 19.40 -6.56 4.38
CA LEU A 204 20.76 -6.99 4.71
C LEU A 204 21.80 -6.28 3.85
N LEU A 205 21.56 -6.21 2.54
CA LEU A 205 22.45 -5.53 1.61
C LEU A 205 22.60 -4.05 1.98
N ASP A 206 21.50 -3.35 2.24
CA ASP A 206 21.53 -1.96 2.69
C ASP A 206 22.34 -1.76 3.97
N TYR A 207 22.13 -2.61 4.98
CA TYR A 207 22.87 -2.53 6.24
C TYR A 207 24.36 -2.77 6.06
N VAL A 208 24.74 -3.76 5.26
CA VAL A 208 26.15 -4.05 4.97
C VAL A 208 26.79 -2.86 4.25
N THR A 209 26.16 -2.36 3.19
CA THR A 209 26.65 -1.26 2.35
C THR A 209 26.72 0.07 3.11
N THR A 210 25.70 0.42 3.88
CA THR A 210 25.55 1.78 4.45
C THR A 210 25.99 1.88 5.91
N LYS A 211 26.10 0.76 6.64
CA LYS A 211 26.48 0.74 8.07
C LYS A 211 27.76 -0.04 8.33
N PHE A 212 27.83 -1.32 7.94
CA PHE A 212 28.95 -2.17 8.36
C PHE A 212 30.27 -1.83 7.66
N ILE A 213 30.28 -1.74 6.32
CA ILE A 213 31.48 -1.34 5.57
C ILE A 213 31.98 0.04 6.02
N PRO A 214 31.14 1.10 6.09
CA PRO A 214 31.61 2.42 6.52
C PRO A 214 32.09 2.45 7.97
N SER A 215 31.42 1.74 8.89
CA SER A 215 31.82 1.68 10.31
C SER A 215 33.18 0.98 10.48
N ALA A 216 33.39 -0.15 9.79
CA ALA A 216 34.68 -0.85 9.80
C ALA A 216 35.81 0.02 9.21
N ALA A 217 35.54 0.73 8.11
CA ALA A 217 36.49 1.64 7.48
C ALA A 217 36.86 2.82 8.40
N GLN A 218 35.88 3.44 9.07
CA GLN A 218 36.11 4.51 10.05
C GLN A 218 36.96 4.05 11.24
N GLN A 219 36.83 2.78 11.63
CA GLN A 219 37.62 2.15 12.68
C GLN A 219 38.97 1.62 12.19
N ASN A 220 39.33 1.83 10.92
CA ASN A 220 40.54 1.30 10.26
C ASN A 220 40.69 -0.23 10.37
N LYS A 221 39.57 -0.97 10.42
CA LYS A 221 39.55 -2.44 10.45
C LYS A 221 39.54 -3.01 9.04
N VAL A 222 40.72 -3.13 8.44
CA VAL A 222 40.87 -3.55 7.03
C VAL A 222 40.27 -4.94 6.77
N GLN A 223 40.51 -5.91 7.65
CA GLN A 223 39.98 -7.27 7.52
C GLN A 223 38.44 -7.30 7.55
N ASP A 224 37.83 -6.54 8.46
CA ASP A 224 36.37 -6.41 8.55
C ASP A 224 35.79 -5.78 7.27
N VAL A 225 36.46 -4.78 6.70
CA VAL A 225 36.05 -4.16 5.43
C VAL A 225 36.06 -5.17 4.28
N GLU A 226 37.14 -5.96 4.15
CA GLU A 226 37.25 -6.99 3.11
C GLU A 226 36.18 -8.08 3.28
N TYR A 227 35.94 -8.50 4.52
CA TYR A 227 34.88 -9.44 4.86
C TYR A 227 33.50 -8.90 4.46
N PHE A 228 33.13 -7.71 4.91
CA PHE A 228 31.81 -7.14 4.61
C PHE A 228 31.63 -6.84 3.11
N LYS A 229 32.69 -6.46 2.38
CA LYS A 229 32.63 -6.35 0.91
C LYS A 229 32.38 -7.70 0.23
N SER A 230 32.91 -8.79 0.78
CA SER A 230 32.63 -10.13 0.27
C SER A 230 31.18 -10.53 0.51
N VAL A 231 30.64 -10.23 1.71
CA VAL A 231 29.22 -10.43 2.03
C VAL A 231 28.31 -9.57 1.14
N GLU A 232 28.65 -8.30 0.95
CA GLU A 232 27.94 -7.38 0.04
C GLU A 232 27.84 -7.97 -1.37
N LEU A 233 28.94 -8.51 -1.91
CA LEU A 233 28.96 -9.09 -3.25
C LEU A 233 28.04 -10.33 -3.35
N ILE A 234 28.03 -11.19 -2.33
CA ILE A 234 27.16 -12.37 -2.29
C ILE A 234 25.68 -11.95 -2.21
N LEU A 235 25.36 -10.99 -1.33
CA LEU A 235 24.00 -10.45 -1.18
C LEU A 235 23.53 -9.80 -2.49
N GLN A 236 24.39 -9.01 -3.15
CA GLN A 236 24.07 -8.41 -4.45
C GLN A 236 23.74 -9.48 -5.50
N GLU A 237 24.51 -10.57 -5.57
CA GLU A 237 24.21 -11.67 -6.50
C GLU A 237 22.81 -12.27 -6.23
N VAL A 238 22.49 -12.53 -4.97
CA VAL A 238 21.22 -13.13 -4.56
C VAL A 238 20.04 -12.18 -4.80
N VAL A 239 20.17 -10.92 -4.38
CA VAL A 239 19.16 -9.87 -4.62
C VAL A 239 18.91 -9.73 -6.12
N TRP A 240 19.97 -9.68 -6.92
CA TRP A 240 19.85 -9.52 -8.36
C TRP A 240 19.11 -10.68 -9.03
N LYS A 241 19.32 -11.91 -8.56
CA LYS A 241 18.53 -13.08 -9.03
C LYS A 241 17.05 -12.94 -8.69
N LYS A 242 16.73 -12.48 -7.48
CA LYS A 242 15.34 -12.27 -7.04
C LYS A 242 14.66 -11.15 -7.83
N ILE A 243 15.35 -10.03 -8.07
CA ILE A 243 14.87 -8.96 -8.95
C ILE A 243 14.64 -9.49 -10.37
N LYS A 244 15.56 -10.29 -10.91
CA LYS A 244 15.39 -10.90 -12.24
C LYS A 244 14.16 -11.81 -12.35
N SER A 245 13.66 -12.36 -11.24
CA SER A 245 12.44 -13.17 -11.22
C SER A 245 11.18 -12.39 -10.85
N GLU A 246 11.28 -11.10 -10.52
CA GLU A 246 10.15 -10.28 -10.09
C GLU A 246 9.29 -9.87 -11.29
N GLU A 247 8.00 -10.18 -11.28
CA GLU A 247 7.11 -9.92 -12.43
C GLU A 247 6.68 -8.44 -12.50
N HIS A 248 6.76 -7.75 -11.37
CA HIS A 248 6.25 -6.40 -11.17
C HIS A 248 7.36 -5.40 -10.87
N LEU A 249 8.25 -5.19 -11.85
CA LEU A 249 9.26 -4.13 -11.80
C LEU A 249 8.88 -2.89 -12.60
N TYR A 250 8.97 -1.74 -11.95
CA TYR A 250 8.72 -0.44 -12.56
C TYR A 250 9.86 0.53 -12.24
N THR A 251 9.95 1.60 -13.00
CA THR A 251 10.85 2.72 -12.72
C THR A 251 10.14 4.04 -12.97
N ALA A 252 10.57 5.09 -12.27
CA ALA A 252 10.05 6.43 -12.50
C ALA A 252 10.60 7.00 -13.81
N ILE A 253 9.78 7.71 -14.56
CA ILE A 253 10.16 8.40 -15.79
C ILE A 253 9.89 9.90 -15.70
N GLU A 254 10.72 10.67 -16.39
CA GLU A 254 10.56 12.10 -16.62
C GLU A 254 9.42 12.38 -17.62
N ALA A 255 9.05 13.65 -17.77
CA ALA A 255 7.97 14.06 -18.67
C ALA A 255 8.24 13.70 -20.15
N ASP A 256 9.51 13.61 -20.54
CA ASP A 256 9.97 13.23 -21.88
C ASP A 256 10.05 11.71 -22.09
N GLY A 257 9.68 10.91 -21.07
CA GLY A 257 9.68 9.45 -21.11
C GLY A 257 11.02 8.79 -20.77
N LYS A 258 12.08 9.55 -20.48
CA LYS A 258 13.35 8.98 -20.02
C LYS A 258 13.26 8.53 -18.58
N ILE A 259 14.05 7.52 -18.23
CA ILE A 259 14.13 7.01 -16.85
C ILE A 259 14.74 8.07 -15.95
N MET A 260 14.07 8.35 -14.85
CA MET A 260 14.46 9.36 -13.88
C MET A 260 15.68 8.90 -13.09
N ILE A 261 16.74 9.71 -13.12
CA ILE A 261 17.90 9.58 -12.22
C ILE A 261 17.94 10.82 -11.33
N LYS A 262 18.01 10.62 -10.02
CA LYS A 262 18.11 11.71 -9.05
C LYS A 262 19.19 11.39 -8.04
N ASN A 263 20.10 12.34 -7.80
CA ASN A 263 21.27 12.14 -6.91
C ASN A 263 22.10 10.90 -7.27
N ASN A 264 22.33 10.67 -8.57
CA ASN A 264 22.99 9.48 -9.13
C ASN A 264 22.31 8.14 -8.75
N CYS A 265 21.03 8.18 -8.37
CA CYS A 265 20.24 6.98 -8.08
C CYS A 265 19.17 6.74 -9.14
N MET A 266 19.10 5.50 -9.62
CA MET A 266 17.94 4.98 -10.35
C MET A 266 16.95 4.41 -9.34
N TYR A 267 15.65 4.64 -9.52
CA TYR A 267 14.60 4.11 -8.64
C TYR A 267 13.88 2.96 -9.32
N VAL A 268 13.83 1.82 -8.64
CA VAL A 268 13.14 0.60 -9.08
C VAL A 268 12.06 0.26 -8.06
N PHE A 269 10.82 0.18 -8.54
CA PHE A 269 9.64 -0.15 -7.75
C PHE A 269 9.31 -1.62 -7.94
N ILE A 270 9.14 -2.35 -6.84
CA ILE A 270 8.84 -3.80 -6.82
C ILE A 270 7.35 -4.09 -6.66
N THR A 271 6.51 -3.13 -7.04
CA THR A 271 5.06 -3.25 -6.97
C THR A 271 4.40 -2.28 -7.94
N SER A 272 3.25 -2.68 -8.47
CA SER A 272 2.38 -1.85 -9.32
C SER A 272 1.47 -0.92 -8.51
N MET A 273 1.37 -1.12 -7.19
CA MET A 273 0.38 -0.45 -6.33
C MET A 273 0.41 1.08 -6.46
N TYR A 274 1.59 1.66 -6.62
CA TYR A 274 1.80 3.12 -6.62
C TYR A 274 1.76 3.76 -8.01
N GLU A 275 1.58 2.97 -9.07
CA GLU A 275 1.39 3.49 -10.43
C GLU A 275 0.22 4.49 -10.48
N LYS A 276 -0.83 4.21 -9.70
CA LYS A 276 -2.09 4.99 -9.72
C LYS A 276 -2.20 6.07 -8.64
N MET A 277 -1.21 6.19 -7.75
CA MET A 277 -1.20 7.25 -6.72
C MET A 277 -0.70 8.60 -7.26
N GLY A 278 -0.31 8.68 -8.54
CA GLY A 278 -0.18 9.96 -9.27
C GLY A 278 1.07 10.80 -8.96
N HIS A 279 2.01 10.31 -8.15
CA HIS A 279 3.20 11.08 -7.77
C HIS A 279 4.27 11.15 -8.87
N TYR A 280 4.39 10.11 -9.69
CA TYR A 280 5.34 10.03 -10.79
C TYR A 280 4.67 9.39 -12.02
N ARG A 281 5.28 9.58 -13.19
CA ARG A 281 5.02 8.69 -14.32
C ARG A 281 5.88 7.45 -14.14
N TYR A 282 5.33 6.29 -14.42
CA TYR A 282 6.00 5.01 -14.27
C TYR A 282 6.15 4.31 -15.61
N LYS A 283 7.20 3.52 -15.73
CA LYS A 283 7.42 2.61 -16.86
C LYS A 283 7.70 1.22 -16.31
N ARG A 284 6.98 0.22 -16.81
CA ARG A 284 7.28 -1.19 -16.54
C ARG A 284 8.62 -1.55 -17.18
N ILE A 285 9.44 -2.30 -16.45
CA ILE A 285 10.69 -2.87 -16.95
C ILE A 285 10.37 -4.25 -17.51
N GLU A 286 10.40 -4.40 -18.83
CA GLU A 286 10.09 -5.68 -19.49
C GLU A 286 11.31 -6.63 -19.52
N ASN A 287 12.52 -6.07 -19.57
CA ASN A 287 13.76 -6.82 -19.56
C ASN A 287 14.63 -6.37 -18.39
N HIS A 288 14.81 -7.25 -17.41
CA HIS A 288 15.57 -6.94 -16.19
C HIS A 288 17.07 -6.70 -16.47
N GLY A 289 17.60 -7.20 -17.60
CA GLY A 289 18.94 -6.87 -18.08
C GLY A 289 19.10 -5.38 -18.46
N ASP A 290 18.01 -4.70 -18.81
CA ASP A 290 18.06 -3.29 -19.19
C ASP A 290 18.32 -2.39 -17.98
N ILE A 291 17.95 -2.79 -16.76
CA ILE A 291 18.15 -1.97 -15.56
C ILE A 291 19.62 -1.60 -15.38
N ILE A 292 20.54 -2.58 -15.53
CA ILE A 292 21.97 -2.31 -15.38
C ILE A 292 22.45 -1.43 -16.54
N LYS A 293 22.03 -1.73 -17.76
CA LYS A 293 22.39 -0.94 -18.94
C LYS A 293 21.93 0.51 -18.82
N ILE A 294 20.70 0.73 -18.35
CA ILE A 294 20.12 2.05 -18.11
C ILE A 294 20.91 2.78 -17.02
N ALA A 295 21.20 2.09 -15.90
CA ALA A 295 21.98 2.66 -14.82
C ALA A 295 23.36 3.12 -15.33
N GLU A 296 24.00 2.35 -16.20
CA GLU A 296 25.28 2.71 -16.83
C GLU A 296 25.15 3.88 -17.82
N ASP A 297 24.24 3.78 -18.78
CA ASP A 297 24.03 4.78 -19.83
C ASP A 297 23.66 6.15 -19.25
N ARG A 298 23.03 6.16 -18.08
CA ARG A 298 22.62 7.37 -17.35
C ARG A 298 23.51 7.73 -16.15
N HIS A 299 24.63 7.03 -15.96
CA HIS A 299 25.60 7.29 -14.88
C HIS A 299 24.98 7.27 -13.47
N ALA A 300 24.12 6.29 -13.19
CA ALA A 300 23.66 6.00 -11.84
C ALA A 300 24.69 5.13 -11.10
N ASP A 301 25.10 5.60 -9.92
CA ASP A 301 26.03 4.89 -9.04
C ASP A 301 25.30 3.79 -8.23
N LYS A 302 23.98 3.96 -8.07
CA LYS A 302 23.14 3.19 -7.15
C LYS A 302 21.77 2.94 -7.76
N ILE A 303 21.23 1.76 -7.48
CA ILE A 303 19.81 1.46 -7.67
C ILE A 303 19.14 1.45 -6.31
N ILE A 304 18.13 2.28 -6.15
CA ILE A 304 17.26 2.33 -4.98
C ILE A 304 16.06 1.46 -5.26
N VAL A 305 15.90 0.40 -4.47
CA VAL A 305 14.72 -0.45 -4.51
C VAL A 305 13.72 0.07 -3.50
N THR A 306 12.48 0.24 -3.92
CA THR A 306 11.42 0.87 -3.13
C THR A 306 10.09 0.18 -3.41
N ASP A 307 9.19 0.16 -2.43
CA ASP A 307 7.77 -0.12 -2.69
C ASP A 307 7.04 1.15 -3.16
N GLY A 308 7.60 2.33 -2.93
CA GLY A 308 7.04 3.65 -3.23
C GLY A 308 7.19 4.57 -2.03
N PRO A 309 6.44 4.38 -0.93
CA PRO A 309 6.55 5.17 0.29
C PRO A 309 7.82 4.87 1.08
N ARG A 310 8.35 3.64 1.00
CA ARG A 310 9.52 3.21 1.75
C ARG A 310 10.70 2.93 0.85
N TYR A 311 11.85 3.32 1.37
CA TYR A 311 13.13 2.80 0.95
C TYR A 311 13.29 1.36 1.45
N LEU A 312 13.49 0.41 0.54
CA LEU A 312 13.67 -1.01 0.90
C LEU A 312 15.13 -1.43 0.89
N GLY A 313 15.94 -0.83 0.02
CA GLY A 313 17.38 -1.06 0.01
C GLY A 313 18.10 -0.41 -1.16
N ILE A 314 19.42 -0.53 -1.15
CA ILE A 314 20.31 0.02 -2.16
C ILE A 314 21.17 -1.08 -2.75
N ILE A 315 21.36 -0.99 -4.07
CA ILE A 315 22.24 -1.88 -4.82
C ILE A 315 23.28 -1.01 -5.51
N PRO A 316 24.54 -1.02 -5.03
CA PRO A 316 25.67 -0.43 -5.75
C PRO A 316 25.80 -0.99 -7.16
N THR A 317 26.01 -0.13 -8.16
CA THR A 317 26.11 -0.57 -9.57
C THR A 317 27.47 -1.16 -9.94
N ASP A 318 28.53 -0.81 -9.20
CA ASP A 318 29.93 -1.16 -9.49
C ASP A 318 30.17 -2.67 -9.69
N ASN A 319 29.41 -3.50 -8.99
CA ASN A 319 29.54 -4.95 -9.03
C ASN A 319 28.50 -5.65 -9.92
N LEU A 320 27.45 -4.95 -10.35
CA LEU A 320 26.33 -5.58 -11.07
C LEU A 320 26.75 -6.19 -12.42
N LYS A 321 27.79 -5.64 -13.05
CA LYS A 321 28.39 -6.17 -14.29
C LYS A 321 28.84 -7.62 -14.17
N LYS A 322 29.23 -8.06 -12.96
CA LYS A 322 29.67 -9.43 -12.68
C LYS A 322 28.53 -10.46 -12.75
N PHE A 323 27.28 -9.99 -12.80
CA PHE A 323 26.08 -10.84 -12.74
C PHE A 323 25.24 -10.81 -14.03
N ILE A 324 25.76 -10.19 -15.09
CA ILE A 324 25.12 -10.09 -16.42
C ILE A 324 25.43 -11.32 -17.29
N PHE A 325 26.50 -12.06 -16.98
CA PHE A 325 26.97 -13.23 -17.73
C PHE A 325 26.70 -14.55 -17.00
#